data_AF-A0A1I1FMX9-F1
#
_entry.id   AF-A0A1I1FMX9-F1
#
_cell.length_a   1.000
_cell.length_b   1.000
_cell.length_c   1.000
_cell.angle_alpha   90.00
_cell.angle_beta   90.00
_cell.angle_gamma   90.00
#
_symmetry.space_group_name_H-M   'P 1'
#
loop_
_entity.id
_entity.type
_entity.pdbx_description
1 polymer ?
#
loop_
_entity_poly.entity_id
_entity_poly.type
_entity_poly.pdbx_seq_one_letter_code
_entity_poly.pdbx_strand_id
1 'polypeptide(L)'
;MENIESILNTVAEQNGVTVEEVKREIQAIIDDLYESDDPAIKAKWHCMTENGQKPSIEELILYCANRVDRQSKPIKYTKRYS
;
A
#
# COMPACT_ATOMS: atom_id res chain seq x y z
N MET A 1 12.03 10.35 3.36
CA MET A 1 10.79 9.56 3.44
C MET A 1 9.76 10.29 2.60
N GLU A 2 9.30 9.69 1.50
CA GLU A 2 8.09 10.20 0.85
C GLU A 2 6.98 10.19 1.90
N ASN A 3 6.33 11.34 2.06
CA ASN A 3 5.42 11.57 3.17
C ASN A 3 4.14 10.78 2.89
N ILE A 4 3.81 9.76 3.69
CA ILE A 4 2.60 8.93 3.52
C ILE A 4 1.35 9.83 3.49
N GLU A 5 1.38 10.93 4.23
CA GLU A 5 0.34 11.96 4.19
C GLU A 5 0.15 12.58 2.80
N SER A 6 1.22 12.78 2.03
CA SER A 6 1.14 13.29 0.65
C SER A 6 0.45 12.29 -0.28
N ILE A 7 0.74 11.00 -0.11
CA ILE A 7 0.11 9.92 -0.88
C ILE A 7 -1.38 9.86 -0.56
N LEU A 8 -1.73 9.87 0.73
CA LEU A 8 -3.12 9.84 1.16
C LEU A 8 -3.90 11.08 0.72
N ASN A 9 -3.30 12.27 0.78
CA ASN A 9 -3.89 13.50 0.25
C ASN A 9 -4.13 13.38 -1.25
N THR A 10 -3.15 12.91 -2.02
CA THR A 10 -3.30 12.73 -3.47
C THR A 10 -4.46 11.80 -3.81
N VAL A 11 -4.57 10.67 -3.12
CA VAL A 11 -5.66 9.70 -3.32
C VAL A 11 -7.01 10.31 -2.92
N ALA A 12 -7.05 11.05 -1.81
CA ALA A 12 -8.25 11.73 -1.35
C ALA A 12 -8.75 12.77 -2.38
N GLU A 13 -7.84 13.61 -2.88
CA GLU A 13 -8.14 14.61 -3.91
C GLU A 13 -8.61 13.97 -5.23
N GLN A 14 -7.95 12.90 -5.68
CA GLN A 14 -8.32 12.20 -6.91
C GLN A 14 -9.72 11.58 -6.87
N ASN A 15 -10.16 11.13 -5.70
CA ASN A 15 -11.46 10.49 -5.51
C ASN A 15 -12.53 11.45 -4.96
N GLY A 16 -12.18 12.71 -4.67
CA GLY A 16 -13.09 13.68 -4.08
C GLY A 16 -13.55 13.31 -2.65
N VAL A 17 -12.73 12.57 -1.91
CA VAL A 17 -13.01 12.14 -0.53
C VAL A 17 -12.02 12.79 0.44
N THR A 18 -12.18 12.58 1.75
CA THR A 18 -11.23 13.08 2.75
C THR A 18 -10.13 12.04 3.02
N VAL A 19 -8.97 12.50 3.46
CA VAL A 19 -7.86 11.62 3.90
C VAL A 19 -8.31 10.67 5.01
N GLU A 20 -9.18 11.14 5.91
CA GLU A 20 -9.75 10.32 6.97
C GLU A 20 -10.61 9.18 6.41
N GLU A 21 -11.39 9.44 5.35
CA GLU A 21 -12.18 8.40 4.70
C GLU A 21 -11.29 7.36 4.04
N VAL A 22 -10.25 7.80 3.33
CA VAL A 22 -9.25 6.90 2.74
C VAL A 22 -8.61 6.02 3.82
N LYS A 23 -8.23 6.60 4.97
CA LYS A 23 -7.67 5.85 6.10
C LYS A 23 -8.67 4.85 6.66
N ARG A 24 -9.94 5.24 6.83
CA ARG A 24 -11.01 4.37 7.33
C ARG A 24 -11.27 3.19 6.41
N GLU A 25 -11.35 3.41 5.11
CA GLU A 25 -11.57 2.33 4.14
C GLU A 25 -10.39 1.36 4.09
N ILE A 26 -9.16 1.86 4.08
CA ILE A 26 -7.97 0.98 4.13
C ILE A 26 -7.99 0.15 5.42
N GLN A 27 -8.32 0.77 6.55
CA GLN A 27 -8.41 0.07 7.83
C GLN A 27 -9.47 -1.03 7.79
N ALA A 28 -10.67 -0.73 7.27
CA ALA A 28 -11.76 -1.69 7.12
C ALA A 28 -11.36 -2.87 6.23
N ILE A 29 -10.66 -2.62 5.12
CA ILE A 29 -10.13 -3.67 4.25
C ILE A 29 -9.10 -4.54 5.00
N ILE A 30 -8.22 -3.94 5.80
CA ILE A 30 -7.27 -4.71 6.62
C ILE A 30 -8.01 -5.60 7.63
N ASP A 31 -9.04 -5.07 8.31
CA ASP A 31 -9.86 -5.85 9.24
C ASP A 31 -10.55 -7.03 8.53
N ASP A 32 -11.25 -6.78 7.42
CA ASP A 32 -11.97 -7.80 6.64
C ASP A 32 -11.02 -8.89 6.11
N LEU A 33 -9.87 -8.49 5.57
CA LEU A 33 -8.85 -9.42 5.08
C LEU A 33 -8.11 -10.15 6.22
N TYR A 34 -8.06 -9.58 7.42
CA TYR A 34 -7.48 -10.25 8.59
C TYR A 34 -8.42 -11.33 9.15
N GLU A 35 -9.73 -11.09 9.11
CA GLU A 35 -10.75 -12.09 9.45
C GLU A 35 -10.91 -13.18 8.37
N SER A 36 -10.40 -12.94 7.16
CA SER A 36 -10.44 -13.91 6.07
C SER A 36 -9.56 -15.14 6.35
N ASP A 37 -10.12 -16.34 6.11
CA ASP A 37 -9.41 -17.62 6.25
C ASP A 37 -8.53 -17.99 5.05
N ASP A 38 -8.43 -17.12 4.05
CA ASP A 38 -7.66 -17.39 2.85
C ASP A 38 -6.15 -17.52 3.16
N PRO A 39 -5.52 -18.66 2.83
CA PRO A 39 -4.12 -18.92 3.16
C PRO A 39 -3.15 -18.01 2.37
N ALA A 40 -3.53 -17.52 1.19
CA ALA A 40 -2.71 -16.60 0.42
C ALA A 40 -2.73 -15.19 1.03
N ILE A 41 -3.85 -14.77 1.63
CA ILE A 41 -3.94 -13.54 2.41
C ILE A 41 -3.05 -13.62 3.66
N LYS A 42 -3.18 -14.70 4.45
CA LYS A 42 -2.33 -14.94 5.64
C LYS A 42 -0.84 -14.96 5.29
N ALA A 43 -0.46 -15.62 4.20
CA ALA A 43 0.94 -15.64 3.74
C ALA A 43 1.46 -14.23 3.41
N LYS A 44 0.64 -13.37 2.79
CA LYS A 44 1.02 -11.96 2.54
C LYS A 44 1.19 -11.18 3.83
N TRP A 45 0.31 -11.39 4.82
CA TRP A 45 0.45 -10.77 6.15
C TRP A 45 1.75 -11.19 6.83
N HIS A 46 2.11 -12.47 6.81
CA HIS A 46 3.41 -12.94 7.31
C HIS A 46 4.62 -12.35 6.57
N CYS A 47 4.48 -11.96 5.29
CA CYS A 47 5.52 -11.25 4.57
C CYS A 47 5.59 -9.75 4.92
N MET A 48 4.49 -9.16 5.39
CA MET A 48 4.42 -7.75 5.79
C MET A 48 4.83 -7.56 7.26
N THR A 49 4.43 -8.48 8.15
CA THR A 49 4.67 -8.40 9.60
C THR A 49 5.32 -9.71 10.09
N GLU A 50 6.33 -9.62 10.96
CA GLU A 50 7.13 -10.77 11.40
C GLU A 50 6.31 -11.87 12.09
N ASN A 51 5.13 -11.55 12.63
CA ASN A 51 4.29 -12.50 13.37
C ASN A 51 2.93 -12.78 12.71
N GLY A 52 2.70 -12.32 11.47
CA GLY A 52 1.36 -12.37 10.86
C GLY A 52 0.33 -11.54 11.61
N GLN A 53 0.79 -10.56 12.39
CA GLN A 53 -0.06 -9.58 13.05
C GLN A 53 -0.71 -8.69 12.00
N LYS A 54 -1.87 -8.16 12.35
CA LYS A 54 -2.58 -7.17 11.55
C LYS A 54 -1.65 -5.97 11.28
N PRO A 55 -1.30 -5.67 10.02
CA PRO A 55 -0.42 -4.56 9.73
C PRO A 55 -1.12 -3.23 9.91
N SER A 56 -0.29 -2.20 10.07
CA SER A 56 -0.71 -0.80 10.05
C SER A 56 -1.00 -0.35 8.61
N ILE A 57 -1.82 0.68 8.46
CA ILE A 57 -2.10 1.32 7.15
C ILE A 57 -0.79 1.69 6.44
N GLU A 58 0.18 2.23 7.20
CA GLU A 58 1.48 2.65 6.68
C GLU A 58 2.31 1.48 6.15
N GLU A 59 2.33 0.35 6.86
CA GLU A 59 3.06 -0.86 6.47
C GLU A 59 2.48 -1.46 5.18
N LEU A 60 1.15 -1.46 5.07
CA LEU A 60 0.47 -1.93 3.87
C LEU A 60 0.78 -1.03 2.66
N ILE A 61 0.73 0.30 2.82
CA ILE A 61 1.08 1.25 1.77
C ILE A 61 2.54 1.06 1.34
N LEU A 62 3.45 0.95 2.31
CA LEU A 62 4.87 0.74 2.04
C LEU A 62 5.13 -0.58 1.30
N TYR A 63 4.47 -1.66 1.72
CA TYR A 63 4.57 -2.96 1.04
C TYR A 63 4.04 -2.89 -0.40
N CYS A 64 2.89 -2.24 -0.61
CA CYS A 64 2.32 -2.04 -1.94
C CYS A 64 3.26 -1.23 -2.84
N ALA A 65 3.82 -0.13 -2.33
CA ALA A 65 4.80 0.68 -3.05
C ALA A 65 6.04 -0.14 -3.45
N ASN A 66 6.62 -0.90 -2.52
CA ASN A 66 7.78 -1.76 -2.79
C ASN A 66 7.49 -2.90 -3.78
N ARG A 67 6.25 -3.41 -3.84
CA ARG A 67 5.87 -4.44 -4.80
C ARG A 67 5.65 -3.91 -6.21
N VAL A 68 5.24 -2.65 -6.36
CA VAL A 68 5.17 -2.00 -7.67
C VAL A 68 6.58 -1.80 -8.21
N ASP A 69 7.54 -1.40 -7.37
CA ASP A 69 8.94 -1.25 -7.75
C ASP A 69 9.57 -2.57 -8.25
N ARG A 70 9.32 -3.69 -7.55
CA ARG A 70 9.80 -5.01 -7.96
C ARG A 70 9.16 -5.59 -9.22
N GLN A 71 7.95 -5.16 -9.59
CA GLN A 71 7.26 -5.62 -10.81
C GLN A 71 7.47 -4.67 -11.99
N SER A 72 7.93 -3.44 -11.74
CA SER A 72 8.39 -2.50 -12.75
C SER A 72 9.73 -2.99 -13.32
N LYS A 73 9.69 -3.68 -14.47
CA LYS A 73 10.86 -3.70 -15.36
C LYS A 73 11.28 -2.24 -15.57
N PRO A 74 12.57 -1.88 -15.43
CA PRO A 74 13.00 -0.50 -15.59
C PRO A 74 12.59 0.00 -16.98
N ILE A 75 11.67 0.97 -17.02
CA ILE A 75 11.36 1.69 -18.23
C ILE A 75 12.63 2.49 -18.55
N LYS A 76 13.39 2.05 -19.55
CA LYS A 76 14.59 2.73 -20.03
C LYS A 76 14.21 4.08 -20.61
N TYR A 77 14.17 5.13 -19.79
CA TYR A 77 14.14 6.50 -20.29
C TYR A 77 15.53 6.82 -20.87
N THR A 78 15.67 6.70 -22.19
CA THR A 78 16.82 7.23 -22.92
C THR A 78 16.77 8.75 -22.89
N LYS A 79 17.44 9.37 -21.93
CA LYS A 79 17.68 10.81 -21.98
C LYS A 79 18.83 11.06 -22.96
N ARG A 80 18.49 11.36 -24.22
CA ARG A 80 19.44 11.98 -25.16
C ARG A 80 19.72 13.39 -24.64
N TYR A 81 20.94 13.63 -24.21
CA TYR A 81 21.47 14.99 -24.12
C TYR A 81 22.34 15.23 -25.34
N SER A 82 22.00 16.30 -26.06
CA SER A 82 22.74 16.90 -27.16
C SER A 82 23.97 17.64 -26.67
#